data_AF-A0A431HZU6-F1
#
_entry.id   AF-A0A431HZU6-F1
#
_cell.length_a   1.000
_cell.length_b   1.000
_cell.length_c   1.000
_cell.angle_alpha   90.00
_cell.angle_beta   90.00
_cell.angle_gamma   90.00
#
_symmetry.space_group_name_H-M   'P 1'
#
loop_
_entity.id
_entity.type
_entity.pdbx_description
1 polymer ?
#
loop_
_entity_poly.entity_id
_entity_poly.type
_entity_poly.pdbx_seq_one_letter_code
_entity_poly.pdbx_strand_id
1 'polypeptide(L)'
;MFSYARQFRNQNLKILGDYWTGPVTPKLTTNEGHYFEGIVTSDPTSVQGRHGENVVLLLDEAVGISPEMFESLESLMVGDYVKVLAIYNPTDPSAYVAQLEKSAGWHTITMSAYDHPNVWTGVERLEQGRKATEDLPFPGAINLNRFEQLLRQWSFRIDKSDYNPARDIILPSSMLQKELEFYRPGPIASARLLGRWPETSMNAVFTDFVVDNAIYNILKVDFDEPITIGVDVARFGSDFSAFCVRQGGKVLELFEVNGLDTVAVTGKVIELCKKYSERFETPAQAIDVAVDVIGLGAGVYDNLINAGYNAYEVNVSERAWTAENYGNLRSELWFEVYNLFLSGQISLGHINDVTIFDLKKQLVAPLFNYDRAGRRQIEPKDDTKKRLDRSPDLADALMLAFAVNTEFTTGITGVRDNT
;
A
#
# COMPACT_ATOMS: atom_id res chain seq x y z
N MET A 1 14.06 -9.21 8.33
CA MET A 1 14.83 -9.47 7.09
C MET A 1 15.03 -10.97 6.98
N PHE A 2 14.31 -11.61 6.05
CA PHE A 2 14.07 -13.06 6.03
C PHE A 2 15.28 -13.86 5.52
N SER A 3 15.47 -15.03 6.14
CA SER A 3 16.53 -16.00 5.92
C SER A 3 16.57 -16.61 4.51
N TYR A 4 17.17 -15.92 3.54
CA TYR A 4 17.46 -16.51 2.22
C TYR A 4 18.56 -17.59 2.26
N ALA A 5 19.30 -17.72 3.36
CA ALA A 5 20.33 -18.75 3.51
C ALA A 5 19.78 -20.19 3.71
N ARG A 6 18.47 -20.38 3.94
CA ARG A 6 17.91 -21.71 4.30
C ARG A 6 17.48 -22.60 3.13
N GLN A 7 17.34 -22.08 1.91
CA GLN A 7 16.73 -22.83 0.78
C GLN A 7 17.72 -23.57 -0.14
N PHE A 8 19.03 -23.47 0.07
CA PHE A 8 20.01 -24.01 -0.88
C PHE A 8 20.43 -25.47 -0.64
N ARG A 9 19.75 -26.25 0.21
CA ARG A 9 20.20 -27.60 0.63
C ARG A 9 20.01 -28.74 -0.37
N ASN A 10 19.26 -28.57 -1.47
CA ASN A 10 18.81 -29.70 -2.30
C ASN A 10 19.31 -29.72 -3.76
N GLN A 11 20.30 -28.91 -4.12
CA GLN A 11 21.01 -29.07 -5.39
C GLN A 11 22.47 -29.40 -5.08
N ASN A 12 23.03 -30.39 -5.77
CA ASN A 12 24.43 -30.85 -5.67
C ASN A 12 25.44 -29.77 -6.12
N LEU A 13 25.37 -28.57 -5.56
CA LEU A 13 26.45 -27.60 -5.55
C LEU A 13 27.30 -27.92 -4.31
N LYS A 14 28.61 -28.11 -4.50
CA LYS A 14 29.56 -28.16 -3.38
C LYS A 14 29.54 -26.79 -2.68
N ILE A 15 28.68 -26.61 -1.68
CA ILE A 15 28.53 -25.35 -0.94
C ILE A 15 29.74 -25.17 -0.03
N LEU A 16 30.58 -24.17 -0.37
CA LEU A 16 31.27 -23.20 0.49
C LEU A 16 31.97 -23.67 1.79
N GLY A 17 32.18 -24.96 1.99
CA GLY A 17 32.53 -25.58 3.28
C GLY A 17 33.84 -25.13 3.90
N ASP A 18 34.77 -24.61 3.09
CA ASP A 18 36.10 -24.19 3.55
C ASP A 18 36.30 -22.65 3.52
N TYR A 19 35.34 -21.89 2.98
CA TYR A 19 35.50 -20.44 2.70
C TYR A 19 34.62 -19.52 3.56
N TRP A 20 33.74 -20.07 4.40
CA TRP A 20 32.76 -19.33 5.20
C TRP A 20 33.17 -19.24 6.68
N THR A 21 33.33 -18.02 7.20
CA THR A 21 33.69 -17.78 8.61
C THR A 21 32.49 -17.35 9.46
N GLY A 22 31.55 -18.27 9.68
CA GLY A 22 30.58 -18.21 10.79
C GLY A 22 29.45 -17.15 10.71
N PRO A 23 28.51 -17.16 11.68
CA PRO A 23 27.27 -16.35 11.64
C PRO A 23 27.42 -14.89 12.11
N VAL A 24 28.61 -14.48 12.54
CA VAL A 24 28.86 -13.16 13.17
C VAL A 24 29.34 -12.11 12.17
N THR A 25 29.90 -12.53 11.03
CA THR A 25 30.30 -11.64 9.93
C THR A 25 30.11 -12.39 8.62
N PRO A 26 29.22 -11.95 7.71
CA PRO A 26 28.96 -12.66 6.45
C PRO A 26 30.12 -12.42 5.47
N LYS A 27 31.26 -13.06 5.75
CA LYS A 27 32.49 -12.96 4.98
C LYS A 27 32.82 -14.29 4.32
N LEU A 28 33.08 -14.24 3.02
CA LEU A 28 33.63 -15.33 2.23
C LEU A 28 35.05 -14.95 1.82
N THR A 29 36.02 -15.84 1.97
CA THR A 29 37.43 -15.53 1.67
C THR A 29 38.07 -16.71 1.00
N THR A 30 38.72 -16.51 -0.14
CA THR A 30 39.60 -17.54 -0.74
C THR A 30 41.07 -17.32 -0.38
N ASN A 31 41.49 -16.06 -0.21
CA ASN A 31 42.79 -15.63 0.34
C ASN A 31 42.72 -14.16 0.79
N GLU A 32 43.79 -13.62 1.38
CA GLU A 32 43.81 -12.24 1.92
C GLU A 32 43.46 -11.16 0.89
N GLY A 33 43.75 -11.37 -0.39
CA GLY A 33 43.47 -10.43 -1.48
C GLY A 33 42.15 -10.68 -2.23
N HIS A 34 41.42 -11.75 -1.90
CA HIS A 34 40.17 -12.09 -2.59
C HIS A 34 39.12 -12.59 -1.59
N TYR A 35 38.20 -11.67 -1.27
CA TYR A 35 37.12 -11.88 -0.32
C TYR A 35 35.85 -11.14 -0.72
N PHE A 36 34.73 -11.60 -0.18
CA PHE A 36 33.42 -10.97 -0.23
C PHE A 36 32.94 -10.73 1.19
N GLU A 37 32.38 -9.56 1.47
CA GLU A 37 31.89 -9.19 2.80
C GLU A 37 30.52 -8.54 2.70
N GLY A 38 29.53 -9.09 3.40
CA GLY A 38 28.23 -8.48 3.55
C GLY A 38 28.24 -7.44 4.66
N ILE A 39 27.71 -6.25 4.39
CA ILE A 39 27.62 -5.14 5.33
C ILE A 39 26.16 -4.75 5.46
N VAL A 40 25.67 -4.62 6.69
CA VAL A 40 24.34 -4.09 6.99
C VAL A 40 24.53 -2.91 7.92
N THR A 41 24.29 -1.70 7.41
CA THR A 41 24.55 -0.46 8.13
C THR A 41 23.73 0.67 7.52
N SER A 42 23.32 1.62 8.35
CA SER A 42 22.76 2.91 7.95
C SER A 42 23.73 4.07 8.22
N ASP A 43 24.93 3.77 8.75
CA ASP A 43 25.96 4.75 9.09
C ASP A 43 26.99 4.87 7.95
N PRO A 44 27.06 6.02 7.25
CA PRO A 44 28.02 6.23 6.17
C PRO A 44 29.49 6.09 6.58
N THR A 45 29.84 6.23 7.86
CA THR A 45 31.23 6.12 8.32
C THR A 45 31.72 4.68 8.34
N SER A 46 30.81 3.71 8.45
CA SER A 46 31.14 2.28 8.59
C SER A 46 31.75 1.65 7.31
N VAL A 47 31.60 2.31 6.17
CA VAL A 47 32.16 1.88 4.88
C VAL A 47 33.46 2.61 4.51
N GLN A 48 33.85 3.65 5.24
CA GLN A 48 35.07 4.43 4.98
C GLN A 48 36.35 3.64 5.25
N GLY A 49 37.41 3.93 4.50
CA GLY A 49 38.75 3.34 4.67
C GLY A 49 38.93 1.95 4.06
N ARG A 50 37.93 1.44 3.34
CA ARG A 50 37.99 0.14 2.65
C ARG A 50 38.47 0.35 1.22
N HIS A 51 39.78 0.25 1.00
CA HIS A 51 40.41 0.46 -0.31
C HIS A 51 41.13 -0.80 -0.78
N GLY A 52 40.97 -1.13 -2.07
CA GLY A 52 41.67 -2.22 -2.74
C GLY A 52 41.85 -1.88 -4.22
N GLU A 53 42.80 -2.52 -4.90
CA GLU A 53 43.07 -2.25 -6.32
C GLU A 53 41.89 -2.62 -7.23
N ASN A 54 41.11 -3.65 -6.85
CA ASN A 54 39.93 -4.12 -7.56
C ASN A 54 38.77 -4.25 -6.58
N VAL A 55 37.73 -3.42 -6.74
CA VAL A 55 36.58 -3.42 -5.81
C VAL A 55 35.28 -3.59 -6.60
N VAL A 56 34.42 -4.49 -6.12
CA VAL A 56 33.04 -4.62 -6.58
C VAL A 56 32.11 -4.31 -5.43
N LEU A 57 31.25 -3.32 -5.61
CA LEU A 57 30.21 -2.94 -4.66
C LEU A 57 28.86 -3.48 -5.14
N LEU A 58 28.21 -4.30 -4.31
CA LEU A 58 26.85 -4.78 -4.54
C LEU A 58 25.91 -4.08 -3.56
N LEU A 59 25.01 -3.26 -4.10
CA LEU A 59 24.02 -2.50 -3.33
C LEU A 59 22.66 -3.17 -3.53
N ASP A 60 22.20 -3.91 -2.54
CA ASP A 60 20.87 -4.51 -2.54
C ASP A 60 19.85 -3.54 -1.93
N GLU A 61 18.60 -3.60 -2.39
CA GLU A 61 17.52 -2.66 -2.04
C GLU A 61 17.93 -1.18 -2.15
N ALA A 62 18.66 -0.83 -3.22
CA ALA A 62 19.30 0.47 -3.39
C ALA A 62 18.35 1.68 -3.40
N VAL A 63 17.03 1.46 -3.56
CA VAL A 63 16.01 2.50 -3.41
C VAL A 63 15.98 3.10 -2.00
N GLY A 64 16.37 2.33 -0.97
CA GLY A 64 16.40 2.77 0.42
C GLY A 64 17.74 3.36 0.89
N ILE A 65 18.74 3.43 0.02
CA ILE A 65 20.06 3.96 0.38
C ILE A 65 20.04 5.49 0.27
N SER A 66 20.47 6.16 1.34
CA SER A 66 20.47 7.62 1.39
C SER A 66 21.55 8.24 0.47
N PRO A 67 21.38 9.49 0.01
CA PRO A 67 22.40 10.19 -0.76
C PRO A 67 23.77 10.23 -0.06
N GLU A 68 23.79 10.45 1.25
CA GLU A 68 25.04 10.53 2.04
C GLU A 68 25.79 9.19 2.08
N MET A 69 25.04 8.08 2.12
CA MET A 69 25.63 6.75 2.03
C MET A 69 26.18 6.48 0.64
N PHE A 70 25.49 6.92 -0.42
CA PHE A 70 26.00 6.84 -1.78
C PHE A 70 27.28 7.67 -1.97
N GLU A 71 27.34 8.90 -1.47
CA GLU A 71 28.56 9.73 -1.52
C GLU A 71 29.73 9.07 -0.78
N SER A 72 29.45 8.45 0.39
CA SER A 72 30.46 7.68 1.12
C SER A 72 30.95 6.48 0.32
N LEU A 73 30.07 5.76 -0.38
CA LEU A 73 30.43 4.64 -1.26
C LEU A 73 31.19 5.11 -2.50
N GLU A 74 30.86 6.26 -3.07
CA GLU A 74 31.59 6.89 -4.19
C GLU A 74 33.03 7.25 -3.80
N SER A 75 33.27 7.63 -2.54
CA SER A 75 34.63 7.85 -2.03
C SER A 75 35.52 6.59 -2.04
N LEU A 76 34.91 5.40 -2.14
CA LEU A 76 35.62 4.13 -2.31
C LEU A 76 35.97 3.84 -3.77
N MET A 77 35.44 4.61 -4.71
CA MET A 77 35.55 4.39 -6.16
C MET A 77 36.80 5.04 -6.80
N VAL A 78 37.84 5.32 -5.99
CA VAL A 78 39.04 6.07 -6.42
C VAL A 78 40.12 5.18 -7.08
N GLY A 79 39.98 3.85 -7.02
CA GLY A 79 40.89 2.89 -7.66
C GLY A 79 40.65 2.73 -9.17
N ASP A 80 41.66 2.24 -9.89
CA ASP A 80 41.61 2.08 -11.37
C ASP A 80 40.54 1.07 -11.84
N TYR A 81 40.10 0.15 -10.97
CA TYR A 81 39.14 -0.91 -11.29
C TYR A 81 38.04 -1.04 -10.23
N VAL A 82 37.06 -0.14 -10.27
CA VAL A 82 35.86 -0.22 -9.42
C VAL A 82 34.61 -0.48 -10.25
N LYS A 83 33.79 -1.43 -9.81
CA LYS A 83 32.47 -1.73 -10.37
C LYS A 83 31.41 -1.63 -9.30
N VAL A 84 30.25 -1.10 -9.67
CA VAL A 84 29.10 -0.94 -8.77
C VAL A 84 27.90 -1.56 -9.44
N LEU A 85 27.18 -2.39 -8.70
CA LEU A 85 25.89 -2.94 -9.10
C LEU A 85 24.87 -2.56 -8.04
N ALA A 86 23.88 -1.77 -8.44
CA ALA A 86 22.73 -1.44 -7.60
C ALA A 86 21.52 -2.25 -8.06
N ILE A 87 20.88 -2.94 -7.13
CA ILE A 87 19.71 -3.79 -7.33
C ILE A 87 18.58 -3.21 -6.49
N TYR A 88 17.41 -2.97 -7.09
CA TYR A 88 16.28 -2.38 -6.40
C TYR A 88 14.97 -2.59 -7.16
N ASN A 89 13.86 -2.43 -6.44
CA ASN A 89 12.55 -2.20 -7.03
C ASN A 89 12.27 -0.68 -7.09
N PRO A 90 11.84 -0.12 -8.23
CA PRO A 90 11.58 1.32 -8.40
C PRO A 90 10.30 1.77 -7.68
N THR A 91 10.37 1.81 -6.34
CA THR A 91 9.23 2.02 -5.43
C THR A 91 9.18 3.41 -4.80
N ASP A 92 10.20 4.24 -5.02
CA ASP A 92 10.23 5.67 -4.64
C ASP A 92 10.99 6.48 -5.71
N PRO A 93 10.34 7.36 -6.50
CA PRO A 93 10.98 8.04 -7.61
C PRO A 93 11.79 9.26 -7.14
N SER A 94 11.72 9.59 -5.84
CA SER A 94 12.57 10.58 -5.20
C SER A 94 13.90 9.99 -4.72
N ALA A 95 14.02 8.66 -4.65
CA ALA A 95 15.23 7.97 -4.25
C ALA A 95 16.43 8.40 -5.11
N TYR A 96 17.61 8.47 -4.49
CA TYR A 96 18.83 8.90 -5.17
C TYR A 96 19.14 8.05 -6.41
N VAL A 97 18.87 6.75 -6.35
CA VAL A 97 19.07 5.83 -7.47
C VAL A 97 18.24 6.19 -8.72
N ALA A 98 17.05 6.79 -8.54
CA ALA A 98 16.23 7.29 -9.65
C ALA A 98 16.89 8.47 -10.39
N GLN A 99 17.74 9.23 -9.70
CA GLN A 99 18.54 10.31 -10.29
C GLN A 99 19.77 9.73 -11.00
N LEU A 100 20.40 8.71 -10.41
CA LEU A 100 21.55 8.02 -11.00
C LEU A 100 21.23 7.38 -12.36
N GLU A 101 20.04 6.81 -12.53
CA GLU A 101 19.57 6.27 -13.83
C GLU A 101 19.62 7.30 -14.96
N LYS A 102 19.46 8.59 -14.64
CA LYS A 102 19.47 9.70 -15.61
C LYS A 102 20.88 10.26 -15.86
N SER A 103 21.86 9.84 -15.06
CA SER A 103 23.25 10.28 -15.18
C SER A 103 24.01 9.46 -16.23
N ALA A 104 25.03 10.06 -16.85
CA ALA A 104 25.83 9.38 -17.87
C ALA A 104 26.75 8.25 -17.33
N GLY A 105 26.84 8.10 -16.00
CA GLY A 105 27.75 7.16 -15.34
C GLY A 105 27.18 5.76 -15.12
N TRP A 106 25.87 5.57 -15.33
CA TRP A 106 25.18 4.32 -15.02
C TRP A 106 24.56 3.68 -16.27
N HIS A 107 24.60 2.36 -16.31
CA HIS A 107 23.87 1.56 -17.29
C HIS A 107 22.73 0.82 -16.60
N THR A 108 21.50 1.22 -16.90
CA THR A 108 20.30 0.63 -16.27
C THR A 108 19.84 -0.59 -17.04
N ILE A 109 19.63 -1.69 -16.31
CA ILE A 109 19.03 -2.92 -16.83
C ILE A 109 17.71 -3.12 -16.10
N THR A 110 16.59 -3.03 -16.83
CA THR A 110 15.26 -3.28 -16.28
C THR A 110 14.92 -4.77 -16.39
N MET A 111 14.50 -5.37 -15.28
CA MET A 111 14.00 -6.74 -15.25
C MET A 111 12.52 -6.75 -14.89
N SER A 112 11.71 -7.37 -15.76
CA SER A 112 10.27 -7.53 -15.56
C SER A 112 9.95 -9.00 -15.31
N ALA A 113 9.06 -9.28 -14.35
CA ALA A 113 8.54 -10.62 -14.17
C ALA A 113 7.70 -11.09 -15.37
N TYR A 114 7.17 -10.16 -16.17
CA TYR A 114 6.47 -10.50 -17.41
C TYR A 114 7.39 -11.21 -18.40
N ASP A 115 8.66 -10.81 -18.45
CA ASP A 115 9.66 -11.38 -19.37
C ASP A 115 10.36 -12.61 -18.76
N HIS A 116 9.97 -13.03 -17.57
CA HIS A 116 10.64 -14.12 -16.86
C HIS A 116 10.40 -15.47 -17.58
N PRO A 117 11.45 -16.30 -17.80
CA PRO A 117 11.33 -17.54 -18.56
C PRO A 117 10.25 -18.51 -18.04
N ASN A 118 10.10 -18.63 -16.71
CA ASN A 118 9.04 -19.48 -16.14
C ASN A 118 7.61 -19.02 -16.49
N VAL A 119 7.37 -17.73 -16.74
CA VAL A 119 6.04 -17.24 -17.12
C VAL A 119 5.71 -17.76 -18.52
N TRP A 120 6.61 -17.56 -19.47
CA TRP A 120 6.43 -17.98 -20.85
C TRP A 120 6.50 -19.50 -21.05
N THR A 121 7.41 -20.20 -20.36
CA THR A 121 7.36 -21.67 -20.32
C THR A 121 6.03 -22.15 -19.74
N GLY A 122 5.47 -21.48 -18.73
CA GLY A 122 4.15 -21.80 -18.22
C GLY A 122 3.05 -21.69 -19.28
N VAL A 123 3.11 -20.67 -20.14
CA VAL A 123 2.18 -20.50 -21.27
C VAL A 123 2.34 -21.65 -22.27
N GLU A 124 3.58 -21.98 -22.66
CA GLU A 124 3.87 -23.13 -23.55
C GLU A 124 3.36 -24.45 -22.96
N ARG A 125 3.46 -24.65 -21.64
CA ARG A 125 2.92 -25.84 -20.97
C ARG A 125 1.39 -25.89 -21.06
N LEU A 126 0.71 -24.78 -20.82
CA LEU A 126 -0.74 -24.72 -20.95
C LEU A 126 -1.19 -25.01 -22.40
N GLU A 127 -0.48 -24.47 -23.39
CA GLU A 127 -0.73 -24.77 -24.81
C GLU A 127 -0.61 -26.26 -25.13
N GLN A 128 0.34 -26.96 -24.48
CA GLN A 128 0.55 -28.40 -24.58
C GLN A 128 -0.45 -29.25 -23.76
N GLY A 129 -1.41 -28.62 -23.07
CA GLY A 129 -2.34 -29.33 -22.16
C GLY A 129 -1.68 -29.82 -20.86
N ARG A 130 -0.51 -29.29 -20.50
CA ARG A 130 0.25 -29.60 -19.28
C ARG A 130 -0.01 -28.58 -18.18
N LYS A 131 0.47 -28.84 -16.96
CA LYS A 131 0.40 -27.85 -15.87
C LYS A 131 1.39 -26.72 -16.13
N ALA A 132 0.97 -25.47 -15.94
CA ALA A 132 1.81 -24.27 -16.08
C ALA A 132 3.09 -24.28 -15.21
N THR A 133 3.14 -25.12 -14.17
CA THR A 133 4.25 -25.22 -13.22
C THR A 133 5.18 -26.41 -13.48
N GLU A 134 4.97 -27.14 -14.57
CA GLU A 134 5.67 -28.39 -14.87
C GLU A 134 7.00 -28.12 -15.60
N ASP A 135 8.08 -28.71 -15.09
CA ASP A 135 9.45 -28.62 -15.64
C ASP A 135 9.89 -27.18 -15.93
N LEU A 136 9.71 -26.29 -14.96
CA LEU A 136 10.11 -24.88 -15.09
C LEU A 136 11.64 -24.73 -15.14
N PRO A 137 12.18 -23.86 -15.99
CA PRO A 137 13.64 -23.63 -16.10
C PRO A 137 14.30 -23.18 -14.80
N PHE A 138 13.59 -22.37 -14.00
CA PHE A 138 14.10 -21.82 -12.73
C PHE A 138 13.15 -22.14 -11.57
N PRO A 139 13.20 -23.36 -10.99
CA PRO A 139 12.33 -23.73 -9.88
C PRO A 139 12.46 -22.79 -8.68
N GLY A 140 11.34 -22.35 -8.11
CA GLY A 140 11.28 -21.44 -6.96
C GLY A 140 11.23 -19.95 -7.30
N ALA A 141 11.52 -19.56 -8.54
CA ALA A 141 11.28 -18.21 -9.03
C ALA A 141 9.80 -17.99 -9.38
N ILE A 142 9.43 -16.74 -9.71
CA ILE A 142 8.07 -16.42 -10.15
C ILE A 142 7.65 -17.31 -11.33
N ASN A 143 6.42 -17.80 -11.30
CA ASN A 143 5.84 -18.64 -12.35
C ASN A 143 4.58 -17.98 -12.92
N LEU A 144 4.04 -18.52 -14.01
CA LEU A 144 2.85 -17.99 -14.68
C LEU A 144 1.69 -17.74 -13.71
N ASN A 145 1.31 -18.75 -12.92
CA ASN A 145 0.18 -18.66 -11.99
C ASN A 145 0.37 -17.53 -10.97
N ARG A 146 1.57 -17.40 -10.40
CA ARG A 146 1.87 -16.35 -9.42
C ARG A 146 1.92 -14.97 -10.09
N PHE A 147 2.53 -14.86 -11.27
CA PHE A 147 2.56 -13.63 -12.04
C PHE A 147 1.14 -13.13 -12.32
N GLU A 148 0.26 -13.98 -12.85
CA GLU A 148 -1.12 -13.60 -13.16
C GLU A 148 -1.96 -13.28 -11.93
N GLN A 149 -1.77 -14.00 -10.83
CA GLN A 149 -2.41 -13.67 -9.56
C GLN A 149 -2.02 -12.25 -9.12
N LEU A 150 -0.73 -11.93 -9.14
CA LEU A 150 -0.23 -10.61 -8.74
C LEU A 150 -0.64 -9.52 -9.72
N LEU A 151 -0.62 -9.80 -11.04
CA LEU A 151 -1.07 -8.86 -12.05
C LEU A 151 -2.55 -8.52 -11.83
N ARG A 152 -3.43 -9.52 -11.65
CA ARG A 152 -4.85 -9.30 -11.37
C ARG A 152 -5.09 -8.56 -10.06
N GLN A 153 -4.26 -8.80 -9.04
CA GLN A 153 -4.37 -8.15 -7.73
C GLN A 153 -3.91 -6.69 -7.74
N TRP A 154 -2.88 -6.36 -8.50
CA TRP A 154 -2.19 -5.05 -8.45
C TRP A 154 -2.35 -4.22 -9.72
N SER A 155 -3.19 -4.68 -10.65
CA SER A 155 -3.45 -4.05 -11.94
C SER A 155 -4.93 -4.12 -12.25
N PHE A 156 -5.31 -3.43 -13.32
CA PHE A 156 -6.71 -3.19 -13.64
C PHE A 156 -7.04 -3.74 -15.00
N ARG A 157 -8.11 -4.53 -15.10
CA ARG A 157 -8.56 -4.99 -16.40
C ARG A 157 -9.08 -3.80 -17.22
N ILE A 158 -8.63 -3.66 -18.45
CA ILE A 158 -9.03 -2.59 -19.38
C ILE A 158 -9.61 -3.18 -20.66
N ASP A 159 -10.42 -2.37 -21.34
CA ASP A 159 -10.91 -2.71 -22.67
C ASP A 159 -9.81 -2.59 -23.73
N LYS A 160 -9.95 -3.39 -24.79
CA LYS A 160 -9.00 -3.38 -25.91
C LYS A 160 -8.86 -1.99 -26.56
N SER A 161 -9.91 -1.17 -26.54
CA SER A 161 -9.90 0.19 -27.07
C SER A 161 -8.93 1.12 -26.33
N ASP A 162 -8.66 0.84 -25.05
CA ASP A 162 -7.83 1.68 -24.18
C ASP A 162 -6.40 1.15 -24.02
N TYR A 163 -6.09 0.04 -24.70
CA TYR A 163 -4.80 -0.64 -24.61
C TYR A 163 -3.67 0.18 -25.22
N ASN A 164 -2.64 0.42 -24.43
CA ASN A 164 -1.39 1.02 -24.87
C ASN A 164 -0.22 0.06 -24.57
N PRO A 165 0.45 -0.53 -25.58
CA PRO A 165 1.53 -1.49 -25.37
C PRO A 165 2.76 -0.92 -24.66
N ALA A 166 2.92 0.41 -24.58
CA ALA A 166 4.02 1.02 -23.83
C ALA A 166 3.87 0.87 -22.31
N ARG A 167 2.64 0.71 -21.81
CA ARG A 167 2.36 0.72 -20.35
C ARG A 167 1.47 -0.43 -19.88
N ASP A 168 0.61 -0.95 -20.75
CA ASP A 168 -0.36 -1.99 -20.41
C ASP A 168 0.20 -3.39 -20.75
N ILE A 169 -0.34 -4.41 -20.07
CA ILE A 169 0.11 -5.81 -20.14
C ILE A 169 -1.03 -6.69 -20.63
N ILE A 170 -0.74 -7.58 -21.58
CA ILE A 170 -1.67 -8.65 -21.94
C ILE A 170 -1.44 -9.80 -20.97
N LEU A 171 -2.50 -10.29 -20.33
CA LEU A 171 -2.42 -11.45 -19.44
C LEU A 171 -1.89 -12.65 -20.24
N PRO A 172 -0.76 -13.29 -19.84
CA PRO A 172 -0.10 -14.28 -20.68
C PRO A 172 -0.98 -15.47 -21.08
N SER A 173 -1.73 -16.05 -20.15
CA SER A 173 -2.62 -17.19 -20.42
C SER A 173 -3.80 -16.84 -21.33
N SER A 174 -4.21 -15.57 -21.38
CA SER A 174 -5.28 -15.12 -22.28
C SER A 174 -4.84 -15.18 -23.75
N MET A 175 -3.54 -15.24 -24.04
CA MET A 175 -3.03 -15.40 -25.41
C MET A 175 -3.38 -16.76 -26.04
N LEU A 176 -3.72 -17.76 -25.21
CA LEU A 176 -4.20 -19.07 -25.66
C LEU A 176 -5.72 -19.10 -25.88
N GLN A 177 -6.41 -18.02 -25.57
CA GLN A 177 -7.87 -17.90 -25.62
C GLN A 177 -8.32 -17.10 -26.84
N LYS A 178 -9.63 -17.12 -27.13
CA LYS A 178 -10.21 -16.30 -28.21
C LYS A 178 -10.23 -14.82 -27.87
N GLU A 179 -10.36 -14.49 -26.59
CA GLU A 179 -10.42 -13.12 -26.09
C GLU A 179 -9.19 -12.84 -25.22
N LEU A 180 -8.44 -11.81 -25.60
CA LEU A 180 -7.31 -11.33 -24.82
C LEU A 180 -7.81 -10.53 -23.61
N GLU A 181 -7.13 -10.69 -22.48
CA GLU A 181 -7.31 -9.83 -21.32
C GLU A 181 -6.18 -8.81 -21.24
N PHE A 182 -6.54 -7.53 -21.15
CA PHE A 182 -5.60 -6.42 -21.05
C PHE A 182 -5.62 -5.86 -19.63
N TYR A 183 -4.45 -5.54 -19.09
CA TYR A 183 -4.29 -5.00 -17.74
C TYR A 183 -3.46 -3.71 -17.76
N ARG A 184 -3.95 -2.67 -17.10
CA ARG A 184 -3.19 -1.47 -16.76
C ARG A 184 -2.53 -1.65 -15.38
N PRO A 185 -1.20 -1.75 -15.30
CA PRO A 185 -0.48 -1.92 -14.03
C PRO A 185 -0.70 -0.73 -13.10
N GLY A 186 -1.08 -1.01 -11.84
CA GLY A 186 -1.05 0.00 -10.78
C GLY A 186 0.38 0.26 -10.29
N PRO A 187 0.61 1.23 -9.39
CA PRO A 187 1.95 1.60 -8.91
C PRO A 187 2.75 0.41 -8.34
N ILE A 188 2.08 -0.48 -7.59
CA ILE A 188 2.70 -1.68 -7.01
C ILE A 188 3.11 -2.67 -8.10
N ALA A 189 2.25 -2.93 -9.10
CA ALA A 189 2.58 -3.82 -10.21
C ALA A 189 3.72 -3.24 -11.05
N SER A 190 3.66 -1.95 -11.39
CA SER A 190 4.74 -1.27 -12.10
C SER A 190 6.07 -1.44 -11.40
N ALA A 191 6.14 -1.16 -10.10
CA ALA A 191 7.39 -1.21 -9.36
C ALA A 191 7.87 -2.65 -9.05
N ARG A 192 7.00 -3.48 -8.44
CA ARG A 192 7.39 -4.79 -7.88
C ARG A 192 7.23 -5.96 -8.84
N LEU A 193 6.48 -5.80 -9.92
CA LEU A 193 6.24 -6.87 -10.90
C LEU A 193 6.92 -6.56 -12.24
N LEU A 194 6.94 -5.31 -12.67
CA LEU A 194 7.42 -4.93 -14.01
C LEU A 194 8.76 -4.17 -14.02
N GLY A 195 9.28 -3.78 -12.85
CA GLY A 195 10.53 -3.03 -12.75
C GLY A 195 10.46 -1.62 -13.36
N ARG A 196 9.27 -1.00 -13.39
CA ARG A 196 9.00 0.31 -13.97
C ARG A 196 8.72 1.35 -12.88
N TRP A 197 9.23 2.56 -13.06
CA TRP A 197 8.77 3.72 -12.29
C TRP A 197 7.27 3.97 -12.57
N PRO A 198 6.41 4.12 -11.55
CA PRO A 198 5.01 4.48 -11.73
C PRO A 198 4.83 5.87 -12.38
N GLU A 199 3.84 6.01 -13.27
CA GLU A 199 3.58 7.25 -14.02
C GLU A 199 2.93 8.37 -13.17
N THR A 200 2.25 8.02 -12.08
CA THR A 200 1.61 8.97 -11.15
C THR A 200 2.53 9.23 -9.95
N SER A 201 2.49 10.44 -9.37
CA SER A 201 3.29 10.77 -8.18
C SER A 201 3.10 9.70 -7.11
N MET A 202 4.18 8.99 -6.76
CA MET A 202 4.14 7.86 -5.82
C MET A 202 3.68 8.23 -4.41
N ASN A 203 3.46 9.52 -4.15
CA ASN A 203 3.06 10.01 -2.85
C ASN A 203 1.54 10.17 -2.73
N ALA A 204 0.73 10.11 -3.79
CA ALA A 204 -0.73 10.16 -3.61
C ALA A 204 -1.21 8.86 -2.95
N VAL A 205 -2.03 8.97 -1.90
CA VAL A 205 -2.53 7.78 -1.18
C VAL A 205 -3.52 7.01 -2.05
N PHE A 206 -4.53 7.70 -2.60
CA PHE A 206 -5.44 7.14 -3.60
C PHE A 206 -5.12 7.68 -4.99
N THR A 207 -5.36 6.85 -6.00
CA THR A 207 -5.39 7.28 -7.40
C THR A 207 -6.84 7.36 -7.88
N ASP A 208 -7.11 8.19 -8.90
CA ASP A 208 -8.43 8.26 -9.53
C ASP A 208 -8.97 6.89 -9.89
N PHE A 209 -8.06 6.03 -10.37
CA PHE A 209 -8.35 4.66 -10.71
C PHE A 209 -8.93 3.88 -9.51
N VAL A 210 -8.27 3.90 -8.35
CA VAL A 210 -8.68 3.10 -7.19
C VAL A 210 -10.05 3.54 -6.68
N VAL A 211 -10.32 4.84 -6.75
CA VAL A 211 -11.65 5.39 -6.42
C VAL A 211 -12.70 4.92 -7.42
N ASP A 212 -12.40 4.96 -8.72
CA ASP A 212 -13.30 4.49 -9.78
C ASP A 212 -13.65 3.01 -9.63
N ASN A 213 -12.71 2.17 -9.18
CA ASN A 213 -13.00 0.77 -8.87
C ASN A 213 -14.13 0.64 -7.84
N ALA A 214 -14.09 1.40 -6.74
CA ALA A 214 -15.15 1.34 -5.74
C ALA A 214 -16.49 1.92 -6.25
N ILE A 215 -16.45 2.88 -7.18
CA ILE A 215 -17.67 3.44 -7.80
C ILE A 215 -18.35 2.39 -8.70
N TYR A 216 -17.59 1.73 -9.56
CA TYR A 216 -18.13 0.80 -10.55
C TYR A 216 -18.31 -0.63 -10.02
N ASN A 217 -17.61 -0.99 -8.94
CA ASN A 217 -17.81 -2.25 -8.26
C ASN A 217 -19.09 -2.23 -7.44
N ILE A 218 -20.05 -3.07 -7.81
CA ILE A 218 -21.32 -3.22 -7.09
C ILE A 218 -21.23 -4.45 -6.20
N LEU A 219 -21.01 -4.23 -4.91
CA LEU A 219 -20.99 -5.30 -3.92
C LEU A 219 -22.41 -5.74 -3.56
N LYS A 220 -22.61 -7.05 -3.57
CA LYS A 220 -23.69 -7.70 -2.82
C LYS A 220 -23.14 -7.95 -1.43
N VAL A 221 -23.78 -7.33 -0.44
CA VAL A 221 -23.43 -7.50 0.97
C VAL A 221 -24.53 -8.34 1.59
N ASP A 222 -24.14 -9.31 2.40
CA ASP A 222 -25.09 -10.13 3.15
C ASP A 222 -25.80 -9.28 4.21
N PHE A 223 -27.07 -9.57 4.48
CA PHE A 223 -27.91 -8.71 5.31
C PHE A 223 -27.49 -8.66 6.78
N ASP A 224 -26.69 -9.62 7.24
CA ASP A 224 -26.20 -9.78 8.61
C ASP A 224 -24.88 -9.03 8.88
N GLU A 225 -24.25 -8.47 7.84
CA GLU A 225 -23.05 -7.66 7.98
C GLU A 225 -23.30 -6.42 8.86
N PRO A 226 -22.36 -6.05 9.75
CA PRO A 226 -22.56 -4.98 10.72
C PRO A 226 -22.69 -3.62 10.04
N ILE A 227 -23.53 -2.78 10.64
CA ILE A 227 -23.70 -1.38 10.27
C ILE A 227 -22.74 -0.54 11.10
N THR A 228 -21.99 0.33 10.43
CA THR A 228 -21.08 1.25 11.09
C THR A 228 -21.27 2.66 10.56
N ILE A 229 -21.19 3.64 11.47
CA ILE A 229 -21.25 5.06 11.16
C ILE A 229 -19.91 5.70 11.53
N GLY A 230 -19.23 6.29 10.55
CA GLY A 230 -18.06 7.16 10.78
C GLY A 230 -18.47 8.62 10.82
N VAL A 231 -17.96 9.37 11.79
CA VAL A 231 -18.32 10.78 12.02
C VAL A 231 -17.06 11.63 12.19
N ASP A 232 -16.79 12.50 11.21
CA ASP A 232 -15.78 13.57 11.31
C ASP A 232 -16.48 14.85 11.78
N VAL A 233 -16.10 15.36 12.96
CA VAL A 233 -16.82 16.45 13.63
C VAL A 233 -16.08 17.77 13.49
N ALA A 234 -16.72 18.73 12.83
CA ALA A 234 -16.31 20.14 12.82
C ALA A 234 -17.35 21.01 13.55
N ARG A 235 -16.97 22.24 13.96
CA ARG A 235 -17.90 23.19 14.60
C ARG A 235 -17.62 24.62 14.16
N PHE A 236 -18.69 25.32 13.76
CA PHE A 236 -18.75 26.75 13.43
C PHE A 236 -17.72 27.26 12.39
N GLY A 237 -18.16 28.15 11.51
CA GLY A 237 -17.33 28.69 10.41
C GLY A 237 -17.54 27.95 9.09
N SER A 238 -16.52 27.91 8.25
CA SER A 238 -16.58 27.32 6.90
C SER A 238 -16.51 25.79 6.85
N ASP A 239 -16.18 25.14 7.97
CA ASP A 239 -15.87 23.71 8.02
C ASP A 239 -17.15 22.85 8.22
N PHE A 240 -17.17 21.64 7.67
CA PHE A 240 -18.34 20.76 7.62
C PHE A 240 -18.14 19.54 8.51
N SER A 241 -19.21 19.07 9.16
CA SER A 241 -19.23 17.75 9.79
C SER A 241 -19.66 16.73 8.75
N ALA A 242 -18.94 15.61 8.66
CA ALA A 242 -19.19 14.57 7.67
C ALA A 242 -19.62 13.26 8.31
N PHE A 243 -20.51 12.54 7.62
CA PHE A 243 -21.11 11.30 8.08
C PHE A 243 -21.00 10.25 6.98
N CYS A 244 -20.48 9.07 7.32
CA CYS A 244 -20.45 7.91 6.44
C CYS A 244 -21.16 6.74 7.10
N VAL A 245 -22.21 6.22 6.47
CA VAL A 245 -22.91 5.00 6.90
C VAL A 245 -22.56 3.87 5.95
N ARG A 246 -22.14 2.72 6.49
CA ARG A 246 -21.89 1.51 5.70
C ARG A 246 -22.53 0.28 6.33
N GLN A 247 -22.73 -0.74 5.51
CA GLN A 247 -23.00 -2.13 5.92
C GLN A 247 -21.95 -3.02 5.27
N GLY A 248 -21.14 -3.72 6.08
CA GLY A 248 -19.95 -4.41 5.56
C GLY A 248 -19.10 -3.47 4.71
N GLY A 249 -18.76 -3.87 3.48
CA GLY A 249 -18.04 -3.05 2.50
C GLY A 249 -18.87 -2.02 1.71
N LYS A 250 -20.20 -2.02 1.85
CA LYS A 250 -21.08 -1.15 1.04
C LYS A 250 -21.38 0.15 1.76
N VAL A 251 -20.98 1.28 1.16
CA VAL A 251 -21.37 2.60 1.65
C VAL A 251 -22.82 2.88 1.25
N LEU A 252 -23.65 3.15 2.26
CA LEU A 252 -25.09 3.34 2.13
C LEU A 252 -25.48 4.82 2.04
N GLU A 253 -24.76 5.68 2.75
CA GLU A 253 -25.00 7.11 2.76
C GLU A 253 -23.70 7.82 3.17
N LEU A 254 -23.42 8.94 2.51
CA LEU A 254 -22.21 9.74 2.72
C LEU A 254 -22.57 11.20 2.44
N PHE A 255 -22.35 12.09 3.41
CA PHE A 255 -22.74 13.50 3.28
C PHE A 255 -22.06 14.40 4.31
N GLU A 256 -22.13 15.70 4.06
CA GLU A 256 -21.64 16.77 4.93
C GLU A 256 -22.77 17.68 5.39
N VAL A 257 -22.64 18.24 6.60
CA VAL A 257 -23.54 19.27 7.14
C VAL A 257 -22.71 20.37 7.80
N ASN A 258 -23.02 21.63 7.48
CA ASN A 258 -22.35 22.80 8.06
C ASN A 258 -23.14 23.35 9.26
N GLY A 259 -22.42 23.99 10.19
CA GLY A 259 -23.02 24.90 11.18
C GLY A 259 -23.72 24.22 12.35
N LEU A 260 -23.54 22.90 12.51
CA LEU A 260 -24.07 22.16 13.65
C LEU A 260 -23.14 22.27 14.87
N ASP A 261 -23.72 22.37 16.06
CA ASP A 261 -23.00 22.16 17.30
C ASP A 261 -22.95 20.68 17.67
N THR A 262 -22.22 20.35 18.74
CA THR A 262 -22.02 18.95 19.16
C THR A 262 -23.35 18.25 19.51
N VAL A 263 -24.33 18.98 20.06
CA VAL A 263 -25.65 18.43 20.40
C VAL A 263 -26.45 18.12 19.14
N ALA A 264 -26.44 19.02 18.16
CA ALA A 264 -27.10 18.82 16.89
C ALA A 264 -26.45 17.69 16.07
N VAL A 265 -25.12 17.58 16.09
CA VAL A 265 -24.39 16.45 15.49
C VAL A 265 -24.80 15.14 16.17
N THR A 266 -24.83 15.06 17.50
CA THR A 266 -25.33 13.88 18.22
C THR A 266 -26.76 13.52 17.81
N GLY A 267 -27.65 14.51 17.74
CA GLY A 267 -29.03 14.31 17.28
C GLY A 267 -29.09 13.70 15.88
N LYS A 268 -28.21 14.14 14.97
CA LYS A 268 -28.12 13.60 13.60
C LYS A 268 -27.61 12.16 13.57
N VAL A 269 -26.60 11.82 14.38
CA VAL A 269 -26.13 10.44 14.52
C VAL A 269 -27.26 9.53 15.02
N ILE A 270 -27.99 9.95 16.05
CA ILE A 270 -29.12 9.21 16.60
C ILE A 270 -30.23 9.00 15.55
N GLU A 271 -30.51 10.01 14.73
CA GLU A 271 -31.45 9.92 13.61
C GLU A 271 -30.99 8.85 12.61
N LEU A 272 -29.71 8.83 12.23
CA LEU A 272 -29.14 7.81 11.34
C LEU A 272 -29.23 6.41 11.96
N CYS A 273 -28.86 6.25 13.23
CA CYS A 273 -28.98 4.96 13.93
C CYS A 273 -30.42 4.43 13.89
N LYS A 274 -31.43 5.29 14.14
CA LYS A 274 -32.84 4.90 14.07
C LYS A 274 -33.28 4.54 12.65
N LYS A 275 -32.94 5.38 11.66
CA LYS A 275 -33.22 5.14 10.23
C LYS A 275 -32.71 3.79 9.76
N TYR A 276 -31.48 3.44 10.12
CA TYR A 276 -30.84 2.20 9.69
C TYR A 276 -31.20 0.99 10.56
N SER A 277 -31.55 1.21 11.83
CA SER A 277 -32.16 0.22 12.71
C SER A 277 -33.46 -0.35 12.12
N GLU A 278 -34.36 0.52 11.67
CA GLU A 278 -35.63 0.11 11.05
C GLU A 278 -35.42 -0.65 9.74
N ARG A 279 -34.42 -0.22 8.94
CA ARG A 279 -34.15 -0.81 7.62
C ARG A 279 -33.56 -2.22 7.68
N PHE A 280 -32.77 -2.51 8.70
CA PHE A 280 -31.95 -3.72 8.79
C PHE A 280 -32.20 -4.54 10.07
N GLU A 281 -33.30 -4.25 10.77
CA GLU A 281 -33.75 -5.00 11.96
C GLU A 281 -32.68 -5.14 13.07
N THR A 282 -31.76 -4.19 13.15
CA THR A 282 -30.70 -4.12 14.16
C THR A 282 -31.07 -3.08 15.21
N PRO A 283 -30.91 -3.31 16.53
CA PRO A 283 -31.20 -2.28 17.53
C PRO A 283 -30.38 -1.00 17.28
N ALA A 284 -31.01 0.18 17.29
CA ALA A 284 -30.34 1.45 17.01
C ALA A 284 -29.12 1.70 17.92
N GLN A 285 -29.19 1.27 19.17
CA GLN A 285 -28.13 1.39 20.17
C GLN A 285 -26.97 0.41 19.93
N ALA A 286 -27.16 -0.64 19.13
CA ALA A 286 -26.14 -1.64 18.81
C ALA A 286 -25.34 -1.29 17.54
N ILE A 287 -25.73 -0.26 16.79
CA ILE A 287 -24.98 0.21 15.62
C ILE A 287 -23.69 0.86 16.09
N ASP A 288 -22.57 0.43 15.52
CA ASP A 288 -21.25 0.95 15.85
C ASP A 288 -21.08 2.38 15.31
N VAL A 289 -20.68 3.32 16.17
CA VAL A 289 -20.40 4.71 15.79
C VAL A 289 -18.95 5.08 16.11
N ALA A 290 -18.11 5.28 15.09
CA ALA A 290 -16.76 5.84 15.25
C ALA A 290 -16.79 7.37 15.15
N VAL A 291 -16.25 8.05 16.15
CA VAL A 291 -16.18 9.52 16.22
C VAL A 291 -14.72 9.96 16.32
N ASP A 292 -14.29 10.90 15.47
CA ASP A 292 -12.95 11.51 15.62
C ASP A 292 -12.92 12.45 16.83
N VAL A 293 -12.09 12.14 17.82
CA VAL A 293 -12.02 12.86 19.10
C VAL A 293 -10.84 13.84 19.23
N ILE A 294 -9.97 14.00 18.22
CA ILE A 294 -8.81 14.92 18.31
C ILE A 294 -9.25 16.37 18.62
N GLY A 295 -10.42 16.76 18.12
CA GLY A 295 -11.00 18.09 18.31
C GLY A 295 -12.29 18.07 19.13
N LEU A 296 -13.39 18.43 18.49
CA LEU A 296 -14.67 18.68 19.15
C LEU A 296 -15.56 17.43 19.26
N GLY A 297 -15.14 16.32 18.66
CA GLY A 297 -15.89 15.07 18.68
C GLY A 297 -15.99 14.41 20.05
N ALA A 298 -15.13 14.75 21.02
CA ALA A 298 -15.25 14.27 22.40
C ALA A 298 -16.65 14.58 22.99
N GLY A 299 -17.17 15.79 22.76
CA GLY A 299 -18.52 16.14 23.24
C GLY A 299 -19.64 15.39 22.52
N VAL A 300 -19.44 15.00 21.25
CA VAL A 300 -20.41 14.17 20.50
C VAL A 300 -20.40 12.75 21.06
N TYR A 301 -19.22 12.19 21.28
CA TYR A 301 -19.01 10.89 21.92
C TYR A 301 -19.68 10.83 23.29
N ASP A 302 -19.37 11.77 24.19
CA ASP A 302 -19.95 11.82 25.54
C ASP A 302 -21.48 11.83 25.50
N ASN A 303 -22.07 12.63 24.61
CA ASN A 303 -23.53 12.71 24.47
C ASN A 303 -24.13 11.39 23.94
N LEU A 304 -23.45 10.68 23.03
CA LEU A 304 -23.91 9.39 22.51
C LEU A 304 -23.87 8.30 23.59
N ILE A 305 -22.78 8.23 24.36
CA ILE A 305 -22.65 7.29 25.48
C ILE A 305 -23.71 7.57 26.54
N ASN A 306 -23.92 8.83 26.91
CA ASN A 306 -24.96 9.23 27.86
C ASN A 306 -26.38 8.90 27.36
N ALA A 307 -26.59 8.91 26.04
CA ALA A 307 -27.85 8.50 25.41
C ALA A 307 -27.99 6.98 25.24
N GLY A 308 -26.99 6.18 25.62
CA GLY A 308 -26.99 4.72 25.57
C GLY A 308 -26.71 4.13 24.19
N TYR A 309 -26.01 4.85 23.31
CA TYR A 309 -25.61 4.36 21.99
C TYR A 309 -24.19 3.78 22.01
N ASN A 310 -23.93 2.78 21.16
CA ASN A 310 -22.60 2.19 21.00
C ASN A 310 -21.68 3.11 20.18
N ALA A 311 -20.79 3.83 20.86
CA ALA A 311 -19.85 4.76 20.25
C ALA A 311 -18.40 4.44 20.64
N TYR A 312 -17.49 4.73 19.73
CA TYR A 312 -16.06 4.49 19.85
C TYR A 312 -15.31 5.78 19.58
N GLU A 313 -14.40 6.12 20.49
CA GLU A 313 -13.46 7.21 20.30
C GLU A 313 -12.34 6.77 19.35
N VAL A 314 -12.19 7.50 18.25
CA VAL A 314 -11.08 7.29 17.32
C VAL A 314 -10.19 8.52 17.36
N ASN A 315 -9.00 8.36 17.93
CA ASN A 315 -7.99 9.40 17.90
C ASN A 315 -6.98 9.08 16.79
N VAL A 316 -7.15 9.68 15.61
CA VAL A 316 -6.30 9.36 14.44
C VAL A 316 -4.83 9.81 14.60
N SER A 317 -4.50 10.57 15.65
CA SER A 317 -3.13 10.95 16.01
C SER A 317 -2.42 9.92 16.89
N GLU A 318 -3.16 8.94 17.43
CA GLU A 318 -2.58 7.87 18.22
C GLU A 318 -1.68 6.96 17.38
N ARG A 319 -0.92 6.13 18.11
CA ARG A 319 -0.08 5.10 17.52
C ARG A 319 -0.94 4.14 16.69
N ALA A 320 -0.48 3.84 15.48
CA ALA A 320 -1.04 2.79 14.65
C ALA A 320 -1.05 1.44 15.39
N TRP A 321 -2.06 0.61 15.15
CA TRP A 321 -2.10 -0.79 15.56
C TRP A 321 -0.91 -1.54 14.97
N THR A 322 -0.67 -1.36 13.67
CA THR A 322 0.49 -1.91 12.96
C THR A 322 1.65 -0.89 12.94
N ALA A 323 2.14 -0.53 14.12
CA ALA A 323 3.11 0.54 14.33
C ALA A 323 4.48 0.36 13.64
N GLU A 324 4.77 -0.85 13.16
CA GLU A 324 5.93 -1.18 12.32
C GLU A 324 5.77 -0.71 10.86
N ASN A 325 4.53 -0.56 10.37
CA ASN A 325 4.22 -0.22 8.99
C ASN A 325 3.79 1.25 8.83
N TYR A 326 3.22 1.84 9.89
CA TYR A 326 2.59 3.16 9.86
C TYR A 326 3.05 4.05 11.01
N GLY A 327 3.19 5.35 10.74
CA GLY A 327 3.60 6.32 11.74
C GLY A 327 2.50 6.66 12.77
N ASN A 328 1.23 6.65 12.35
CA ASN A 328 0.06 6.93 13.19
C ASN A 328 -1.21 6.23 12.66
N LEU A 329 -2.28 6.22 13.47
CA LEU A 329 -3.55 5.58 13.14
C LEU A 329 -4.20 6.19 11.89
N ARG A 330 -4.08 7.51 11.66
CA ARG A 330 -4.52 8.16 10.41
C ARG A 330 -3.92 7.45 9.20
N SER A 331 -2.60 7.25 9.19
CA SER A 331 -1.89 6.62 8.07
C SER A 331 -2.37 5.19 7.86
N GLU A 332 -2.52 4.43 8.95
CA GLU A 332 -3.02 3.05 8.89
C GLU A 332 -4.43 2.99 8.30
N LEU A 333 -5.41 3.72 8.84
CA LEU A 333 -6.79 3.69 8.36
C LEU A 333 -6.90 4.01 6.87
N TRP A 334 -6.19 5.04 6.42
CA TRP A 334 -6.19 5.44 5.02
C TRP A 334 -5.60 4.36 4.09
N PHE A 335 -4.51 3.71 4.48
CA PHE A 335 -3.91 2.63 3.68
C PHE A 335 -4.72 1.33 3.73
N GLU A 336 -5.36 1.01 4.86
CA GLU A 336 -6.25 -0.14 4.94
C GLU A 336 -7.49 0.05 4.07
N VAL A 337 -8.12 1.22 4.11
CA VAL A 337 -9.23 1.54 3.21
C VAL A 337 -8.77 1.56 1.75
N TYR A 338 -7.58 2.07 1.45
CA TYR A 338 -7.00 1.94 0.10
C TYR A 338 -6.92 0.48 -0.36
N ASN A 339 -6.45 -0.43 0.51
CA ASN A 339 -6.37 -1.86 0.20
C ASN A 339 -7.76 -2.47 -0.05
N LEU A 340 -8.77 -2.05 0.70
CA LEU A 340 -10.16 -2.47 0.52
C LEU A 340 -10.74 -1.95 -0.81
N PHE A 341 -10.47 -0.71 -1.20
CA PHE A 341 -10.83 -0.18 -2.52
C PHE A 341 -10.14 -0.96 -3.64
N LEU A 342 -8.83 -1.19 -3.49
CA LEU A 342 -8.02 -1.88 -4.50
C LEU A 342 -8.48 -3.33 -4.71
N SER A 343 -8.80 -4.03 -3.63
CA SER A 343 -9.28 -5.42 -3.66
C SER A 343 -10.77 -5.56 -4.03
N GLY A 344 -11.46 -4.44 -4.29
CA GLY A 344 -12.88 -4.45 -4.63
C GLY A 344 -13.76 -4.89 -3.46
N GLN A 345 -13.36 -4.61 -2.22
CA GLN A 345 -14.11 -4.89 -1.00
C GLN A 345 -14.93 -3.69 -0.51
N ILE A 346 -14.83 -2.54 -1.19
CA ILE A 346 -15.71 -1.38 -0.96
C ILE A 346 -16.53 -1.05 -2.20
N SER A 347 -17.78 -0.67 -1.99
CA SER A 347 -18.70 -0.21 -3.04
C SER A 347 -19.28 1.16 -2.69
N LEU A 348 -19.14 2.09 -3.63
CA LEU A 348 -19.66 3.46 -3.60
C LEU A 348 -20.79 3.69 -4.62
N GLY A 349 -21.16 2.68 -5.41
CA GLY A 349 -22.08 2.84 -6.55
C GLY A 349 -23.53 3.26 -6.20
N HIS A 350 -23.85 3.44 -4.91
CA HIS A 350 -25.14 3.96 -4.44
C HIS A 350 -25.09 5.43 -4.01
N ILE A 351 -23.90 6.02 -3.98
CA ILE A 351 -23.69 7.42 -3.61
C ILE A 351 -23.90 8.29 -4.85
N ASN A 352 -24.54 9.45 -4.66
CA ASN A 352 -24.85 10.37 -5.75
C ASN A 352 -23.59 10.98 -6.37
N ASP A 353 -23.66 11.32 -7.66
CA ASP A 353 -22.51 11.81 -8.44
C ASP A 353 -21.87 13.08 -7.86
N VAL A 354 -22.64 13.97 -7.26
CA VAL A 354 -22.12 15.21 -6.65
C VAL A 354 -21.23 14.88 -5.46
N THR A 355 -21.70 14.00 -4.58
CA THR A 355 -20.92 13.54 -3.41
C THR A 355 -19.72 12.73 -3.83
N ILE A 356 -19.85 11.87 -4.85
CA ILE A 356 -18.72 11.11 -5.42
C ILE A 356 -17.65 12.04 -5.97
N PHE A 357 -18.04 13.08 -6.71
CA PHE A 357 -17.10 14.03 -7.28
C PHE A 357 -16.29 14.76 -6.21
N ASP A 358 -16.93 15.18 -5.12
CA ASP A 358 -16.24 15.82 -4.01
C ASP A 358 -15.38 14.83 -3.20
N LEU A 359 -15.91 13.63 -2.90
CA LEU A 359 -15.15 12.56 -2.24
C LEU A 359 -13.88 12.20 -3.03
N LYS A 360 -13.98 12.05 -4.36
CA LYS A 360 -12.84 11.68 -5.21
C LYS A 360 -11.72 12.70 -5.11
N LYS A 361 -12.03 13.99 -5.13
CA LYS A 361 -11.03 15.05 -4.89
C LYS A 361 -10.38 14.90 -3.52
N GLN A 362 -11.18 14.67 -2.49
CA GLN A 362 -10.69 14.53 -1.12
C GLN A 362 -9.82 13.27 -0.91
N LEU A 363 -10.10 12.16 -1.61
CA LEU A 363 -9.32 10.92 -1.53
C LEU A 363 -7.97 11.02 -2.27
N VAL A 364 -7.93 11.67 -3.43
CA VAL A 364 -6.75 11.73 -4.29
C VAL A 364 -5.76 12.84 -3.86
N ALA A 365 -6.24 13.87 -3.15
CA ALA A 365 -5.40 14.99 -2.75
C ALA A 365 -4.31 14.70 -1.69
N PRO A 366 -4.55 13.86 -0.67
CA PRO A 366 -3.56 13.57 0.35
C PRO A 366 -2.31 12.88 -0.19
N LEU A 367 -1.17 13.39 0.26
CA LEU A 367 0.12 12.79 0.00
C LEU A 367 0.64 11.99 1.21
N PHE A 368 1.50 11.01 0.96
CA PHE A 368 2.24 10.28 1.97
C PHE A 368 3.74 10.34 1.69
N ASN A 369 4.51 10.14 2.74
CA ASN A 369 5.95 9.97 2.72
C ASN A 369 6.34 8.80 3.64
N TYR A 370 7.64 8.57 3.76
CA TYR A 370 8.20 7.67 4.75
C TYR A 370 8.82 8.48 5.89
N ASP A 371 8.53 8.08 7.13
CA ASP A 371 9.17 8.68 8.30
C ASP A 371 10.62 8.20 8.45
N ARG A 372 11.32 8.70 9.48
CA ARG A 372 12.72 8.32 9.75
C ARG A 372 12.92 6.82 10.05
N ALA A 373 11.86 6.11 10.40
CA ALA A 373 11.87 4.67 10.63
C ALA A 373 11.43 3.87 9.39
N GLY A 374 11.25 4.52 8.24
CA GLY A 374 10.82 3.89 6.99
C GLY A 374 9.33 3.51 6.97
N ARG A 375 8.52 4.07 7.87
CA ARG A 375 7.08 3.76 7.96
C ARG A 375 6.28 4.71 7.09
N ARG A 376 5.18 4.21 6.51
CA ARG A 376 4.29 5.05 5.71
C ARG A 376 3.58 6.06 6.60
N GLN A 377 3.66 7.33 6.22
CA GLN A 377 3.10 8.45 6.96
C GLN A 377 2.35 9.37 6.00
N ILE A 378 1.06 9.54 6.22
CA ILE A 378 0.26 10.53 5.48
C ILE A 378 0.57 11.92 6.02
N GLU A 379 0.61 12.89 5.13
CA GLU A 379 0.81 14.29 5.48
C GLU A 379 -0.25 14.80 6.50
N PRO A 380 0.06 15.84 7.27
CA PRO A 380 -0.92 16.45 8.17
C PRO A 380 -2.17 16.96 7.42
N LYS A 381 -3.34 16.89 8.08
CA LYS A 381 -4.64 17.35 7.51
C LYS A 381 -4.58 18.79 6.99
N ASP A 382 -3.81 19.66 7.64
CA ASP A 382 -3.63 21.06 7.23
C ASP A 382 -2.98 21.21 5.84
N ASP A 383 -2.07 20.30 5.46
CA ASP A 383 -1.40 20.35 4.16
C ASP A 383 -2.33 19.89 3.04
N THR A 384 -3.15 18.86 3.30
CA THR A 384 -4.26 18.49 2.41
C THR A 384 -5.26 19.64 2.27
N LYS A 385 -5.61 20.32 3.37
CA LYS A 385 -6.55 21.44 3.37
C LYS A 385 -6.06 22.59 2.49
N LYS A 386 -4.77 22.94 2.56
CA LYS A 386 -4.15 23.95 1.68
C LYS A 386 -4.26 23.59 0.20
N ARG A 387 -4.18 22.29 -0.14
CA ARG A 387 -4.26 21.82 -1.53
C ARG A 387 -5.68 21.80 -2.09
N LEU A 388 -6.65 21.47 -1.23
CA LEU A 388 -8.07 21.38 -1.60
C LEU A 388 -8.82 22.71 -1.48
N ASP A 389 -8.25 23.69 -0.78
CA ASP A 389 -8.94 24.90 -0.33
C ASP A 389 -10.16 24.61 0.58
N ARG A 390 -10.20 23.40 1.16
CA ARG A 390 -11.20 22.93 2.12
C ARG A 390 -10.71 21.67 2.83
N SER A 391 -11.30 21.34 3.97
CA SER A 391 -10.96 20.11 4.70
C SER A 391 -11.49 18.86 3.95
N PRO A 392 -10.78 17.71 4.04
CA PRO A 392 -11.19 16.44 3.42
C PRO A 392 -12.17 15.63 4.29
N ASP A 393 -13.27 16.25 4.73
CA ASP A 393 -14.13 15.70 5.78
C ASP A 393 -14.92 14.43 5.35
N LEU A 394 -15.39 14.34 4.10
CA LEU A 394 -16.02 13.11 3.56
C LEU A 394 -15.05 11.92 3.57
N ALA A 395 -13.81 12.16 3.16
CA ALA A 395 -12.79 11.11 3.12
C ALA A 395 -12.43 10.66 4.55
N ASP A 396 -12.26 11.59 5.48
CA ASP A 396 -11.99 11.26 6.89
C ASP A 396 -13.17 10.49 7.53
N ALA A 397 -14.42 10.91 7.31
CA ALA A 397 -15.60 10.17 7.78
C ALA A 397 -15.69 8.74 7.20
N LEU A 398 -15.31 8.57 5.93
CA LEU A 398 -15.19 7.24 5.31
C LEU A 398 -14.14 6.38 6.03
N MET A 399 -12.95 6.92 6.31
CA MET A 399 -11.91 6.19 7.05
C MET A 399 -12.38 5.76 8.44
N LEU A 400 -13.06 6.66 9.16
CA LEU A 400 -13.60 6.39 10.49
C LEU A 400 -14.65 5.28 10.47
N ALA A 401 -15.49 5.21 9.45
CA ALA A 401 -16.49 4.14 9.34
C ALA A 401 -15.83 2.75 9.28
N PHE A 402 -14.61 2.63 8.77
CA PHE A 402 -13.86 1.37 8.72
C PHE A 402 -12.96 1.13 9.95
N ALA A 403 -12.94 2.04 10.93
CA ALA A 403 -12.09 1.91 12.11
C ALA A 403 -12.62 0.93 13.18
N VAL A 404 -13.86 0.44 13.08
CA VAL A 404 -14.56 -0.22 14.20
C VAL A 404 -14.78 -1.72 14.02
N ASN A 405 -14.54 -2.31 12.84
CA ASN A 405 -14.74 -3.74 12.63
C ASN A 405 -13.65 -4.34 11.73
N THR A 406 -12.80 -5.16 12.35
CA THR A 406 -11.56 -5.73 11.79
C THR A 406 -11.71 -7.12 11.18
N GLU A 407 -12.92 -7.67 11.03
CA GLU A 407 -13.09 -8.98 10.37
C GLU A 407 -12.79 -8.96 8.86
N PHE A 408 -12.76 -7.78 8.23
CA PHE A 408 -12.31 -7.60 6.84
C PHE A 408 -10.78 -7.58 6.67
N THR A 409 -10.03 -7.46 7.77
CA THR A 409 -8.57 -7.56 7.81
C THR A 409 -8.18 -8.93 8.33
N THR A 410 -7.96 -9.89 7.42
CA THR A 410 -7.38 -11.19 7.79
C THR A 410 -5.96 -10.99 8.31
N GLY A 411 -5.83 -10.82 9.64
CA GLY A 411 -4.54 -10.73 10.32
C GLY A 411 -4.45 -9.90 11.60
N ILE A 412 -5.53 -9.36 12.18
CA ILE A 412 -5.44 -8.50 13.37
C ILE A 412 -6.00 -9.19 14.60
N THR A 413 -5.12 -9.81 15.40
CA THR A 413 -5.38 -10.07 16.81
C THR A 413 -5.12 -8.77 17.58
N GLY A 414 -6.18 -8.04 17.92
CA GLY A 414 -6.06 -6.79 18.66
C GLY A 414 -7.40 -6.11 18.87
N VAL A 415 -8.38 -6.82 19.44
CA VAL A 415 -9.59 -6.19 19.97
C VAL A 415 -9.17 -5.28 21.12
N ARG A 416 -9.60 -4.01 21.12
CA ARG A 416 -9.68 -3.23 22.36
C ARG A 416 -10.78 -3.88 23.19
N ASP A 417 -10.41 -4.80 24.07
CA ASP A 417 -11.28 -5.13 25.20
C ASP A 417 -11.43 -3.86 26.03
N ASN A 418 -12.65 -3.33 26.10
CA ASN A 418 -13.00 -2.23 26.97
C ASN A 418 -12.84 -2.69 28.43
N THR A 419 -11.82 -2.18 29.11
CA THR A 419 -11.83 -2.01 30.57
C THR A 419 -11.80 -0.53 30.91
#